data_AF-A0A235HWH7-F1
#
_entry.id   AF-A0A235HWH7-F1
#
_cell.length_a   1.000
_cell.length_b   1.000
_cell.length_c   1.000
_cell.angle_alpha   90.00
_cell.angle_beta   90.00
_cell.angle_gamma   90.00
#
_symmetry.space_group_name_H-M   'P 1'
#
loop_
_entity.id
_entity.type
_entity.pdbx_description
1 polymer ?
#
loop_
_entity_poly.entity_id
_entity_poly.type
_entity_poly.pdbx_seq_one_letter_code
_entity_poly.pdbx_strand_id
1 'polypeptide(L)'
;MRRGDRRDSNYVNAINNPRSRQKEPASYHDLKLSLMTVRANLEEAASERDKWQKCANEYQEAASQLVHVQQEIQIYQIEANELKEQVTQNYRFYIDEQENHQKTLYFYNEEKAKISQLVHVHQREIQTCQLEANELKEQVTQNSRFYIDEQQSHQQTLCLYNEEKARATEFITKYDAANSEREMYLTLYNEAKAELKHERRSKASIKGWETRRKAENEKLKREIAQMVVLLRDSLASKDEAVNSLYVVAERMDRIQSLVDSVEEETTNNPMGLVQKFKRIWLAIKDILSE
;
A
#
# COMPACT_ATOMS: atom_id res chain seq x y z
N MET A 1 54.32 160.66 -15.15
CA MET A 1 55.35 161.28 -16.03
C MET A 1 54.68 161.68 -17.34
N ARG A 2 54.72 162.99 -17.67
CA ARG A 2 54.72 163.64 -19.01
C ARG A 2 53.56 163.28 -19.98
N ARG A 3 52.83 164.19 -20.64
CA ARG A 3 52.85 165.64 -20.91
C ARG A 3 51.46 165.95 -21.53
N GLY A 4 50.76 167.02 -21.15
CA GLY A 4 50.72 168.28 -21.91
C GLY A 4 49.28 168.55 -22.36
N ASP A 5 48.53 169.39 -21.65
CA ASP A 5 48.39 170.84 -21.85
C ASP A 5 47.88 171.25 -23.24
N ARG A 6 46.58 171.60 -23.27
CA ARG A 6 46.04 172.86 -23.79
C ARG A 6 44.52 172.87 -23.54
N ARG A 7 44.14 173.21 -22.30
CA ARG A 7 42.81 173.73 -21.99
C ARG A 7 42.85 175.21 -22.36
N ASP A 8 42.40 175.52 -23.57
CA ASP A 8 42.30 176.90 -24.03
C ASP A 8 41.03 177.56 -23.49
N SER A 9 41.12 178.86 -23.21
CA SER A 9 40.23 179.72 -22.44
C SER A 9 38.88 180.05 -23.12
N ASN A 10 38.34 179.11 -23.90
CA ASN A 10 37.09 179.26 -24.65
C ASN A 10 36.09 178.11 -24.43
N TYR A 11 36.28 177.27 -23.40
CA TYR A 11 35.40 176.12 -23.12
C TYR A 11 34.27 176.42 -22.10
N VAL A 12 34.40 177.47 -21.28
CA VAL A 12 33.36 177.83 -20.29
C VAL A 12 32.17 178.54 -20.95
N ASN A 13 32.37 179.23 -22.07
CA ASN A 13 31.29 179.85 -22.86
C ASN A 13 30.48 178.86 -23.73
N ALA A 14 30.86 177.58 -23.79
CA ALA A 14 30.13 176.55 -24.53
C ALA A 14 29.10 175.76 -23.69
N ILE A 15 29.12 175.93 -22.35
CA ILE A 15 28.27 175.17 -21.41
C ILE A 15 26.96 175.90 -21.09
N ASN A 16 26.95 177.25 -21.08
CA ASN A 16 25.78 178.04 -20.68
C ASN A 16 24.95 178.63 -21.84
N ASN A 17 25.41 178.47 -23.09
CA ASN A 17 24.67 178.77 -24.31
C ASN A 17 25.17 177.82 -25.41
N PRO A 18 24.69 176.57 -25.50
CA PRO A 18 24.97 175.77 -26.67
C PRO A 18 24.32 176.50 -27.84
N ARG A 19 25.14 177.16 -28.67
CA ARG A 19 24.69 177.63 -29.98
C ARG A 19 24.01 176.44 -30.62
N SER A 20 22.71 176.59 -30.87
CA SER A 20 21.94 175.75 -31.76
C SER A 20 22.57 175.86 -33.14
N ARG A 21 23.71 175.21 -33.35
CA ARG A 21 23.93 174.50 -34.60
C ARG A 21 22.84 173.45 -34.59
N GLN A 22 21.66 173.84 -35.07
CA GLN A 22 20.85 172.94 -35.85
C GLN A 22 21.85 172.21 -36.72
N LYS A 23 22.10 170.93 -36.42
CA LYS A 23 22.54 170.02 -37.46
C LYS A 23 21.48 170.23 -38.52
N GLU A 24 21.86 170.92 -39.60
CA GLU A 24 21.07 170.96 -40.82
C GLU A 24 20.52 169.56 -41.00
N PRO A 25 19.21 169.39 -41.30
CA PRO A 25 18.69 168.05 -41.57
C PRO A 25 19.67 167.43 -42.54
N ALA A 26 20.30 166.32 -42.13
CA ALA A 26 21.37 165.71 -42.91
C ALA A 26 20.90 165.73 -44.36
N SER A 27 21.73 166.28 -45.26
CA SER A 27 21.40 166.37 -46.68
C SER A 27 20.65 165.11 -47.07
N TYR A 28 19.52 165.23 -47.78
CA TYR A 28 18.68 164.07 -48.11
C TYR A 28 19.51 162.89 -48.61
N HIS A 29 20.65 163.16 -49.25
CA HIS A 29 21.62 162.18 -49.68
C HIS A 29 22.40 161.45 -48.56
N ASP A 30 22.84 162.13 -47.51
CA ASP A 30 23.57 161.55 -46.36
C ASP A 30 22.64 160.78 -45.41
N LEU A 31 21.42 161.29 -45.20
CA LEU A 31 20.36 160.55 -44.49
C LEU A 31 19.98 159.28 -45.26
N LYS A 32 19.92 159.36 -46.59
CA LYS A 32 19.68 158.21 -47.47
C LYS A 32 20.85 157.21 -47.44
N LEU A 33 22.10 157.67 -47.42
CA LEU A 33 23.28 156.80 -47.34
C LEU A 33 23.35 156.08 -45.98
N SER A 34 23.11 156.81 -44.89
CA SER A 34 23.05 156.26 -43.53
C SER A 34 21.85 155.31 -43.35
N LEU A 35 20.68 155.63 -43.91
CA LEU A 35 19.55 154.70 -43.94
C LEU A 35 19.86 153.47 -44.79
N MET A 36 20.60 153.59 -45.88
CA MET A 36 21.03 152.44 -46.69
C MET A 36 22.03 151.55 -45.96
N THR A 37 23.01 152.11 -45.25
CA THR A 37 23.95 151.31 -44.44
C THR A 37 23.28 150.73 -43.19
N VAL A 38 22.40 151.47 -42.52
CA VAL A 38 21.61 150.91 -41.41
C VAL A 38 20.68 149.81 -41.90
N ARG A 39 20.04 149.97 -43.07
CA ARG A 39 19.24 148.91 -43.70
C ARG A 39 20.09 147.71 -44.07
N ALA A 40 21.25 147.92 -44.69
CA ALA A 40 22.18 146.85 -45.05
C ALA A 40 22.70 146.09 -43.82
N ASN A 41 23.08 146.82 -42.76
CA ASN A 41 23.51 146.21 -41.49
C ASN A 41 22.37 145.48 -40.78
N LEU A 42 21.14 145.98 -40.90
CA LEU A 42 19.95 145.36 -40.31
C LEU A 42 19.52 144.12 -41.12
N GLU A 43 19.73 144.13 -42.44
CA GLU A 43 19.53 143.00 -43.35
C GLU A 43 20.63 141.93 -43.19
N GLU A 44 21.88 142.32 -42.98
CA GLU A 44 22.99 141.43 -42.64
C GLU A 44 22.79 140.81 -41.25
N ALA A 45 22.42 141.61 -40.25
CA ALA A 45 22.06 141.10 -38.92
C ALA A 45 20.81 140.20 -38.94
N ALA A 46 19.85 140.46 -39.83
CA ALA A 46 18.71 139.57 -40.05
C ALA A 46 19.14 138.25 -40.70
N SER A 47 20.02 138.30 -41.71
CA SER A 47 20.58 137.10 -42.37
C SER A 47 21.42 136.27 -41.40
N GLU A 48 22.24 136.90 -40.56
CA GLU A 48 22.99 136.22 -39.51
C GLU A 48 22.06 135.61 -38.46
N ARG A 49 21.04 136.35 -38.01
CA ARG A 49 20.01 135.81 -37.10
C ARG A 49 19.33 134.59 -37.72
N ASP A 50 18.95 134.63 -38.99
CA ASP A 50 18.29 133.52 -39.68
C ASP A 50 19.22 132.31 -39.83
N LYS A 51 20.52 132.53 -40.09
CA LYS A 51 21.54 131.46 -40.08
C LYS A 51 21.70 130.85 -38.69
N TRP A 52 21.80 131.67 -37.64
CA TRP A 52 21.88 131.20 -36.26
C TRP A 52 20.60 130.47 -35.83
N GLN A 53 19.44 130.92 -36.28
CA GLN A 53 18.16 130.26 -36.03
C GLN A 53 18.11 128.89 -36.73
N LYS A 54 18.58 128.80 -37.99
CA LYS A 54 18.70 127.51 -38.70
C LYS A 54 19.67 126.58 -38.00
N CYS A 55 20.88 127.03 -37.65
CA CYS A 55 21.83 126.21 -36.89
C CYS A 55 21.26 125.78 -35.53
N ALA A 56 20.57 126.66 -34.81
CA ALA A 56 19.96 126.31 -33.53
C ALA A 56 18.88 125.23 -33.70
N ASN A 57 18.05 125.32 -34.74
CA ASN A 57 17.06 124.30 -35.07
C ASN A 57 17.73 122.96 -35.45
N GLU A 58 18.79 122.99 -36.27
CA GLU A 58 19.56 121.79 -36.65
C GLU A 58 20.22 121.12 -35.43
N TYR A 59 20.81 121.90 -34.52
CA TYR A 59 21.37 121.38 -33.26
C TYR A 59 20.28 120.82 -32.35
N GLN A 60 19.10 121.44 -32.31
CA GLN A 60 17.97 120.96 -31.54
C GLN A 60 17.44 119.63 -32.11
N GLU A 61 17.33 119.51 -33.42
CA GLU A 61 16.96 118.26 -34.11
C GLU A 61 18.00 117.16 -33.87
N ALA A 62 19.30 117.47 -34.02
CA ALA A 62 20.39 116.53 -33.75
C ALA A 62 20.40 116.07 -32.28
N ALA A 63 20.13 116.96 -31.33
CA ALA A 63 19.99 116.61 -29.92
C ALA A 63 18.79 115.69 -29.68
N SER A 64 17.64 115.93 -30.33
CA SER A 64 16.48 115.03 -30.25
C SER A 64 16.78 113.65 -30.84
N GLN A 65 17.48 113.57 -31.98
CA GLN A 65 17.92 112.30 -32.56
C GLN A 65 18.89 111.56 -31.64
N LEU A 66 19.82 112.26 -30.99
CA LEU A 66 20.79 111.67 -30.08
C LEU A 66 20.09 111.09 -28.83
N VAL A 67 19.08 111.77 -28.30
CA VAL A 67 18.22 111.24 -27.21
C VAL A 67 17.48 109.98 -27.66
N HIS A 68 16.94 109.95 -28.88
CA HIS A 68 16.27 108.76 -29.41
C HIS A 68 17.23 107.56 -29.52
N VAL A 69 18.42 107.76 -30.08
CA VAL A 69 19.45 106.71 -30.18
C VAL A 69 19.89 106.24 -28.79
N GLN A 70 20.01 107.14 -27.81
CA GLN A 70 20.30 106.75 -26.43
C GLN A 70 19.20 105.88 -25.82
N GLN A 71 17.93 106.19 -26.08
CA GLN A 71 16.81 105.37 -25.62
C GLN A 71 16.83 103.98 -26.28
N GLU A 72 17.08 103.90 -27.59
CA GLU A 72 17.22 102.62 -28.30
C GLU A 72 18.35 101.77 -27.74
N ILE A 73 19.52 102.37 -27.45
CA ILE A 73 20.65 101.66 -26.83
C ILE A 73 20.27 101.10 -25.46
N GLN A 74 19.53 101.87 -24.65
CA GLN A 74 19.06 101.41 -23.35
C GLN A 74 18.07 100.24 -23.48
N ILE A 75 17.15 100.32 -24.45
CA ILE A 75 16.20 99.23 -24.75
C ILE A 75 16.97 97.96 -25.13
N TYR A 76 17.91 98.05 -26.07
CA TYR A 76 18.70 96.89 -26.49
C TYR A 76 19.57 96.32 -25.36
N GLN A 77 20.07 97.16 -24.44
CA GLN A 77 20.79 96.66 -23.26
C GLN A 77 19.88 95.87 -22.32
N ILE A 78 18.64 96.31 -22.12
CA ILE A 78 17.66 95.58 -21.31
C ILE A 78 17.33 94.25 -21.98
N GLU A 79 16.98 94.26 -23.28
CA GLU A 79 16.69 93.04 -24.04
C GLU A 79 17.86 92.05 -24.04
N ALA A 80 19.10 92.54 -24.21
CA ALA A 80 20.30 91.69 -24.16
C ALA A 80 20.49 91.05 -22.78
N ASN A 81 20.18 91.77 -21.70
CA ASN A 81 20.25 91.23 -20.34
C ASN A 81 19.15 90.19 -20.08
N GLU A 82 17.92 90.45 -20.52
CA GLU A 82 16.81 89.50 -20.43
C GLU A 82 17.12 88.21 -21.21
N LEU A 83 17.61 88.33 -22.44
CA LEU A 83 18.02 87.18 -23.25
C LEU A 83 19.14 86.39 -22.57
N LYS A 84 20.13 87.08 -21.97
CA LYS A 84 21.21 86.42 -21.24
C LYS A 84 20.69 85.64 -20.03
N GLU A 85 19.73 86.21 -19.30
CA GLU A 85 19.08 85.54 -18.18
C GLU A 85 18.29 84.31 -18.64
N GLN A 86 17.48 84.44 -19.70
CA GLN A 86 16.74 83.32 -20.30
C GLN A 86 17.67 82.20 -20.77
N VAL A 87 18.78 82.53 -21.44
CA VAL A 87 19.78 81.53 -21.86
C VAL A 87 20.36 80.81 -20.66
N THR A 88 20.66 81.53 -19.59
CA THR A 88 21.20 80.94 -18.35
C THR A 88 20.19 80.00 -17.69
N GLN A 89 18.92 80.42 -17.62
CA GLN A 89 17.83 79.60 -17.09
C GLN A 89 17.58 78.35 -17.95
N ASN A 90 17.54 78.49 -19.27
CA ASN A 90 17.38 77.36 -20.20
C ASN A 90 18.53 76.38 -20.10
N TYR A 91 19.77 76.86 -20.00
CA TYR A 91 20.93 76.00 -19.82
C TYR A 91 20.87 75.24 -18.49
N ARG A 92 20.47 75.91 -17.40
CA ARG A 92 20.27 75.27 -16.10
C ARG A 92 19.19 74.18 -16.17
N PHE A 93 18.05 74.48 -16.78
CA PHE A 93 16.97 73.51 -17.00
C PHE A 93 17.45 72.29 -17.79
N TYR A 94 18.24 72.50 -18.84
CA TYR A 94 18.82 71.42 -19.63
C TYR A 94 19.75 70.51 -18.80
N ILE A 95 20.57 71.07 -17.92
CA ILE A 95 21.44 70.29 -17.03
C ILE A 95 20.61 69.51 -16.00
N ASP A 96 19.63 70.16 -15.35
CA ASP A 96 18.76 69.51 -14.38
C ASP A 96 17.99 68.33 -15.02
N GLU A 97 17.51 68.49 -16.25
CA GLU A 97 16.82 67.44 -17.00
C GLU A 97 17.77 66.28 -17.38
N GLN A 98 19.01 66.59 -17.79
CA GLN A 98 20.04 65.57 -18.05
C GLN A 98 20.37 64.75 -16.80
N GLU A 99 20.54 65.39 -15.65
CA GLU A 99 20.76 64.69 -14.39
C GLU A 99 19.56 63.81 -14.01
N ASN A 100 18.34 64.31 -14.24
CA ASN A 100 17.13 63.55 -13.97
C ASN A 100 17.05 62.30 -14.86
N HIS A 101 17.31 62.43 -16.16
CA HIS A 101 17.37 61.29 -17.08
C HIS A 101 18.42 60.26 -16.66
N GLN A 102 19.61 60.69 -16.23
CA GLN A 102 20.65 59.79 -15.73
C GLN A 102 20.19 59.03 -14.49
N LYS A 103 19.52 59.71 -13.54
CA LYS A 103 18.93 59.07 -12.35
C LYS A 103 17.87 58.04 -12.73
N THR A 104 16.98 58.36 -13.66
CA THR A 104 15.96 57.42 -14.14
C THR A 104 16.59 56.17 -14.77
N LEU A 105 17.61 56.34 -15.62
CA LEU A 105 18.33 55.22 -16.23
C LEU A 105 19.04 54.34 -15.19
N TYR A 106 19.62 54.95 -14.16
CA TYR A 106 20.22 54.23 -13.06
C TYR A 106 19.19 53.34 -12.35
N PHE A 107 18.06 53.90 -11.92
CA PHE A 107 17.00 53.13 -11.24
C PHE A 107 16.43 52.03 -12.14
N TYR A 108 16.21 52.32 -13.43
CA TYR A 108 15.74 51.31 -14.38
C TYR A 108 16.70 50.12 -14.47
N ASN A 109 18.01 50.39 -14.57
CA ASN A 109 19.01 49.33 -14.66
C ASN A 109 19.12 48.54 -13.35
N GLU A 110 18.99 49.19 -12.20
CA GLU A 110 18.96 48.54 -10.89
C GLU A 110 17.75 47.60 -10.77
N GLU A 111 16.54 48.07 -11.12
CA GLU A 111 15.33 47.25 -11.10
C GLU A 111 15.41 46.11 -12.12
N LYS A 112 15.94 46.36 -13.31
CA LYS A 112 16.20 45.31 -14.31
C LYS A 112 17.13 44.22 -13.78
N ALA A 113 18.17 44.59 -13.02
CA ALA A 113 19.08 43.64 -12.40
C ALA A 113 18.37 42.83 -11.29
N LYS A 114 17.56 43.46 -10.44
CA LYS A 114 16.75 42.79 -9.42
C LYS A 114 15.77 41.79 -10.04
N ILE A 115 15.05 42.18 -11.09
CA ILE A 115 14.13 41.30 -11.82
C ILE A 115 14.88 40.11 -12.42
N SER A 116 16.06 40.35 -13.02
CA SER A 116 16.87 39.27 -13.60
C SER A 116 17.32 38.26 -12.54
N GLN A 117 17.73 38.74 -11.36
CA GLN A 117 18.07 37.86 -10.23
C GLN A 117 16.85 37.06 -9.75
N LEU A 118 15.69 37.71 -9.61
CA LEU A 118 14.45 37.06 -9.19
C LEU A 118 14.03 35.94 -10.16
N VAL A 119 14.10 36.21 -11.46
CA VAL A 119 13.83 35.21 -12.51
C VAL A 119 14.78 34.01 -12.38
N HIS A 120 16.08 34.24 -12.12
CA HIS A 120 17.02 33.14 -11.90
C HIS A 120 16.71 32.32 -10.65
N VAL A 121 16.29 32.96 -9.56
CA VAL A 121 15.89 32.25 -8.33
C VAL A 121 14.66 31.40 -8.58
N HIS A 122 13.59 31.98 -9.15
CA HIS A 122 12.36 31.23 -9.46
C HIS A 122 12.61 30.10 -10.47
N GLN A 123 13.51 30.30 -11.44
CA GLN A 123 13.89 29.24 -12.36
C GLN A 123 14.52 28.05 -11.64
N ARG A 124 15.37 28.30 -10.63
CA ARG A 124 15.94 27.23 -9.80
C ARG A 124 14.87 26.57 -8.93
N GLU A 125 14.00 27.34 -8.29
CA GLU A 125 12.91 26.80 -7.46
C GLU A 125 11.99 25.89 -8.29
N ILE A 126 11.62 26.31 -9.51
CA ILE A 126 10.84 25.47 -10.44
C ILE A 126 11.57 24.18 -10.76
N GLN A 127 12.89 24.23 -11.02
CA GLN A 127 13.69 23.03 -11.29
C GLN A 127 13.72 22.09 -10.08
N THR A 128 13.89 22.62 -8.87
CA THR A 128 13.88 21.83 -7.63
C THR A 128 12.51 21.17 -7.44
N CYS A 129 11.41 21.92 -7.54
CA CYS A 129 10.07 21.35 -7.41
C CYS A 129 9.79 20.29 -8.48
N GLN A 130 10.30 20.44 -9.70
CA GLN A 130 10.18 19.43 -10.76
C GLN A 130 10.94 18.15 -10.41
N LEU A 131 12.14 18.25 -9.84
CA LEU A 131 12.91 17.10 -9.38
C LEU A 131 12.18 16.36 -8.25
N GLU A 132 11.71 17.09 -7.22
CA GLU A 132 10.95 16.52 -6.11
C GLU A 132 9.66 15.84 -6.58
N ALA A 133 8.93 16.46 -7.52
CA ALA A 133 7.73 15.86 -8.11
C ALA A 133 8.04 14.55 -8.87
N ASN A 134 9.17 14.48 -9.57
CA ASN A 134 9.61 13.27 -10.26
C ASN A 134 10.01 12.17 -9.27
N GLU A 135 10.75 12.50 -8.22
CA GLU A 135 11.13 11.55 -7.16
C GLU A 135 9.89 11.00 -6.45
N LEU A 136 8.94 11.85 -6.08
CA LEU A 136 7.67 11.41 -5.48
C LEU A 136 6.87 10.51 -6.43
N LYS A 137 6.85 10.84 -7.72
CA LYS A 137 6.18 10.00 -8.73
C LYS A 137 6.83 8.62 -8.84
N GLU A 138 8.15 8.54 -8.78
CA GLU A 138 8.89 7.28 -8.80
C GLU A 138 8.60 6.46 -7.54
N GLN A 139 8.64 7.08 -6.36
CA GLN A 139 8.30 6.44 -5.09
C GLN A 139 6.86 5.90 -5.08
N VAL A 140 5.89 6.68 -5.56
CA VAL A 140 4.49 6.25 -5.67
C VAL A 140 4.36 5.07 -6.62
N THR A 141 5.07 5.09 -7.76
CA THR A 141 5.06 3.99 -8.72
C THR A 141 5.64 2.71 -8.10
N GLN A 142 6.74 2.84 -7.36
CA GLN A 142 7.38 1.73 -6.67
C GLN A 142 6.50 1.15 -5.56
N ASN A 143 5.89 2.01 -4.73
CA ASN A 143 4.96 1.58 -3.68
C ASN A 143 3.72 0.88 -4.27
N SER A 144 3.16 1.40 -5.37
CA SER A 144 2.05 0.76 -6.04
C SER A 144 2.43 -0.63 -6.56
N ARG A 145 3.66 -0.81 -7.07
CA ARG A 145 4.15 -2.11 -7.50
C ARG A 145 4.29 -3.08 -6.33
N PHE A 146 4.88 -2.63 -5.21
CA PHE A 146 4.99 -3.45 -4.00
C PHE A 146 3.63 -3.91 -3.48
N TYR A 147 2.64 -3.02 -3.48
CA TYR A 147 1.28 -3.37 -3.07
C TYR A 147 0.67 -4.48 -3.94
N ILE A 148 0.86 -4.40 -5.26
CA ILE A 148 0.38 -5.44 -6.20
C ILE A 148 1.11 -6.76 -5.96
N ASP A 149 2.44 -6.73 -5.81
CA ASP A 149 3.24 -7.93 -5.59
C ASP A 149 2.86 -8.61 -4.25
N GLU A 150 2.64 -7.82 -3.19
CA GLU A 150 2.18 -8.32 -1.89
C GLU A 150 0.76 -8.91 -1.97
N GLN A 151 -0.14 -8.26 -2.71
CA GLN A 151 -1.48 -8.78 -2.95
C GLN A 151 -1.45 -10.13 -3.68
N GLN A 152 -0.59 -10.28 -4.69
CA GLN A 152 -0.40 -11.55 -5.41
C GLN A 152 0.20 -12.63 -4.50
N SER A 153 1.21 -12.28 -3.71
CA SER A 153 1.82 -13.18 -2.73
C SER A 153 0.81 -13.69 -1.69
N HIS A 154 -0.04 -12.80 -1.20
CA HIS A 154 -1.11 -13.17 -0.27
C HIS A 154 -2.13 -14.13 -0.92
N GLN A 155 -2.54 -13.84 -2.15
CA GLN A 155 -3.44 -14.74 -2.91
C GLN A 155 -2.82 -16.13 -3.11
N GLN A 156 -1.53 -16.19 -3.49
CA GLN A 156 -0.82 -17.46 -3.63
C GLN A 156 -0.75 -18.24 -2.32
N THR A 157 -0.47 -17.55 -1.21
CA THR A 157 -0.42 -18.15 0.12
C THR A 157 -1.78 -18.73 0.54
N LEU A 158 -2.87 -18.01 0.26
CA LEU A 158 -4.23 -18.51 0.51
C LEU A 158 -4.57 -19.75 -0.32
N CYS A 159 -4.16 -19.80 -1.59
CA CYS A 159 -4.34 -20.97 -2.43
C CYS A 159 -3.62 -22.19 -1.84
N LEU A 160 -2.33 -22.06 -1.52
CA LEU A 160 -1.54 -23.14 -0.92
C LEU A 160 -2.12 -23.60 0.42
N TYR A 161 -2.56 -22.67 1.27
CA TYR A 161 -3.22 -23.01 2.53
C TYR A 161 -4.48 -23.85 2.32
N ASN A 162 -5.32 -23.47 1.35
CA ASN A 162 -6.53 -24.21 1.04
C ASN A 162 -6.23 -25.60 0.46
N GLU A 163 -5.19 -25.73 -0.37
CA GLU A 163 -4.73 -27.02 -0.86
C GLU A 163 -4.24 -27.94 0.27
N GLU A 164 -3.40 -27.43 1.17
CA GLU A 164 -2.93 -28.21 2.33
C GLU A 164 -4.09 -28.57 3.26
N LYS A 165 -5.05 -27.67 3.45
CA LYS A 165 -6.28 -27.96 4.19
C LYS A 165 -7.08 -29.10 3.55
N ALA A 166 -7.22 -29.10 2.22
CA ALA A 166 -7.87 -30.19 1.50
C ALA A 166 -7.12 -31.52 1.66
N ARG A 167 -5.79 -31.52 1.50
CA ARG A 167 -4.96 -32.72 1.72
C ARG A 167 -5.07 -33.25 3.14
N ALA A 168 -5.09 -32.36 4.14
CA ALA A 168 -5.29 -32.75 5.54
C ALA A 168 -6.65 -33.43 5.74
N THR A 169 -7.72 -32.91 5.14
CA THR A 169 -9.03 -33.56 5.19
C THR A 169 -9.03 -34.93 4.52
N GLU A 170 -8.36 -35.09 3.38
CA GLU A 170 -8.20 -36.39 2.73
C GLU A 170 -7.45 -37.39 3.64
N PHE A 171 -6.36 -36.96 4.29
CA PHE A 171 -5.62 -37.82 5.21
C PHE A 171 -6.47 -38.27 6.40
N ILE A 172 -7.28 -37.37 6.97
CA ILE A 172 -8.22 -37.73 8.04
C ILE A 172 -9.20 -38.81 7.55
N THR A 173 -9.82 -38.62 6.38
CA THR A 173 -10.76 -39.64 5.85
C THR A 173 -10.10 -40.99 5.61
N LYS A 174 -8.86 -41.02 5.10
CA LYS A 174 -8.09 -42.25 4.90
C LYS A 174 -7.73 -42.92 6.23
N TYR A 175 -7.36 -42.11 7.23
CA TYR A 175 -7.05 -42.60 8.57
C TYR A 175 -8.28 -43.24 9.22
N ASP A 176 -9.44 -42.59 9.14
CA ASP A 176 -10.69 -43.10 9.71
C ASP A 176 -11.13 -44.42 9.03
N ALA A 177 -10.99 -44.50 7.70
CA ALA A 177 -11.24 -45.73 6.95
C ALA A 177 -10.30 -46.86 7.41
N ALA A 178 -8.99 -46.61 7.47
CA ALA A 178 -8.01 -47.61 7.93
C ALA A 178 -8.24 -48.02 9.39
N ASN A 179 -8.65 -47.09 10.26
CA ASN A 179 -9.00 -47.42 11.64
C ASN A 179 -10.26 -48.30 11.70
N SER A 180 -11.25 -48.03 10.86
CA SER A 180 -12.47 -48.84 10.78
C SER A 180 -12.17 -50.26 10.29
N GLU A 181 -11.31 -50.41 9.29
CA GLU A 181 -10.80 -51.72 8.84
C GLU A 181 -10.05 -52.46 9.95
N ARG A 182 -9.17 -51.75 10.68
CA ARG A 182 -8.44 -52.32 11.83
C ARG A 182 -9.40 -52.85 12.89
N GLU A 183 -10.44 -52.09 13.22
CA GLU A 183 -11.47 -52.51 14.18
C GLU A 183 -12.23 -53.74 13.68
N MET A 184 -12.59 -53.80 12.40
CA MET A 184 -13.20 -54.98 11.78
C MET A 184 -12.27 -56.21 11.83
N TYR A 185 -10.98 -56.06 11.52
CA TYR A 185 -10.04 -57.18 11.64
C TYR A 185 -9.89 -57.65 13.09
N LEU A 186 -9.93 -56.72 14.05
CA LEU A 186 -9.88 -57.05 15.47
C LEU A 186 -11.11 -57.84 15.92
N THR A 187 -12.31 -57.47 15.46
CA THR A 187 -13.55 -58.21 15.77
C THR A 187 -13.51 -59.62 15.17
N LEU A 188 -13.18 -59.76 13.88
CA LEU A 188 -13.04 -61.06 13.20
C LEU A 188 -12.00 -61.96 13.88
N TYR A 189 -10.85 -61.40 14.26
CA TYR A 189 -9.82 -62.15 14.98
C TYR A 189 -10.32 -62.67 16.33
N ASN A 190 -11.06 -61.84 17.08
CA ASN A 190 -11.62 -62.24 18.37
C ASN A 190 -12.71 -63.30 18.21
N GLU A 191 -13.54 -63.20 17.17
CA GLU A 191 -14.56 -64.20 16.82
C GLU A 191 -13.91 -65.54 16.47
N ALA A 192 -12.96 -65.57 15.54
CA ALA A 192 -12.23 -66.77 15.18
C ALA A 192 -11.53 -67.42 16.39
N LYS A 193 -10.97 -66.61 17.30
CA LYS A 193 -10.39 -67.09 18.55
C LYS A 193 -11.44 -67.72 19.47
N ALA A 194 -12.65 -67.17 19.52
CA ALA A 194 -13.76 -67.71 20.31
C ALA A 194 -14.30 -69.01 19.70
N GLU A 195 -14.48 -69.07 18.39
CA GLU A 195 -14.88 -70.28 17.64
C GLU A 195 -13.88 -71.41 17.86
N LEU A 196 -12.58 -71.13 17.71
CA LEU A 196 -11.53 -72.12 17.92
C LEU A 196 -11.54 -72.66 19.37
N LYS A 197 -11.79 -71.79 20.35
CA LYS A 197 -11.97 -72.21 21.75
C LYS A 197 -13.21 -73.09 21.92
N HIS A 198 -14.31 -72.76 21.26
CA HIS A 198 -15.53 -73.56 21.26
C HIS A 198 -15.30 -74.93 20.60
N GLU A 199 -14.69 -74.99 19.43
CA GLU A 199 -14.33 -76.24 18.75
C GLU A 199 -13.44 -77.13 19.61
N ARG A 200 -12.40 -76.57 20.25
CA ARG A 200 -11.53 -77.34 21.15
C ARG A 200 -12.31 -77.95 22.31
N ARG A 201 -13.24 -77.19 22.91
CA ARG A 201 -14.13 -77.70 23.98
C ARG A 201 -15.08 -78.79 23.46
N SER A 202 -15.67 -78.59 22.28
CA SER A 202 -16.55 -79.56 21.63
C SER A 202 -15.81 -80.87 21.32
N LYS A 203 -14.62 -80.80 20.71
CA LYS A 203 -13.76 -81.97 20.45
C LYS A 203 -13.38 -82.70 21.73
N ALA A 204 -13.04 -81.97 22.81
CA ALA A 204 -12.78 -82.58 24.10
C ALA A 204 -14.02 -83.27 24.70
N SER A 205 -15.20 -82.67 24.57
CA SER A 205 -16.48 -83.24 25.01
C SER A 205 -16.82 -84.53 24.24
N ILE A 206 -16.72 -84.51 22.91
CA ILE A 206 -16.94 -85.70 22.05
C ILE A 206 -15.96 -86.81 22.44
N LYS A 207 -14.66 -86.50 22.57
CA LYS A 207 -13.66 -87.49 23.00
C LYS A 207 -13.98 -88.07 24.37
N GLY A 208 -14.44 -87.25 25.31
CA GLY A 208 -14.88 -87.69 26.63
C GLY A 208 -16.13 -88.59 26.58
N TRP A 209 -17.09 -88.28 25.72
CA TRP A 209 -18.25 -89.14 25.47
C TRP A 209 -17.86 -90.47 24.81
N GLU A 210 -17.00 -90.44 23.77
CA GLU A 210 -16.46 -91.61 23.09
C GLU A 210 -15.76 -92.57 24.08
N THR A 211 -14.96 -92.00 24.98
CA THR A 211 -14.22 -92.76 26.00
C THR A 211 -15.19 -93.42 27.00
N ARG A 212 -16.20 -92.69 27.47
CA ARG A 212 -17.25 -93.23 28.37
C ARG A 212 -18.03 -94.35 27.69
N ARG A 213 -18.51 -94.13 26.47
CA ARG A 213 -19.24 -95.12 25.68
C ARG A 213 -18.43 -96.40 25.45
N LYS A 214 -17.13 -96.27 25.15
CA LYS A 214 -16.24 -97.43 24.97
C LYS A 214 -16.07 -98.23 26.28
N ALA A 215 -15.87 -97.54 27.41
CA ALA A 215 -15.77 -98.20 28.71
C ALA A 215 -17.06 -98.93 29.10
N GLU A 216 -18.22 -98.32 28.82
CA GLU A 216 -19.53 -98.92 29.04
C GLU A 216 -19.77 -100.13 28.15
N ASN A 217 -19.43 -100.06 26.86
CA ASN A 217 -19.48 -101.21 25.96
C ASN A 217 -18.58 -102.35 26.42
N GLU A 218 -17.37 -102.08 26.91
CA GLU A 218 -16.48 -103.10 27.47
C GLU A 218 -17.01 -103.69 28.79
N LYS A 219 -17.77 -102.92 29.57
CA LYS A 219 -18.49 -103.44 30.74
C LYS A 219 -19.63 -104.38 30.31
N LEU A 220 -20.47 -103.94 29.38
CA LEU A 220 -21.57 -104.74 28.82
C LEU A 220 -21.07 -106.04 28.18
N LYS A 221 -19.97 -106.00 27.43
CA LYS A 221 -19.34 -107.22 26.88
C LYS A 221 -18.93 -108.21 27.96
N ARG A 222 -18.35 -107.74 29.06
CA ARG A 222 -17.98 -108.59 30.21
C ARG A 222 -19.22 -109.19 30.88
N GLU A 223 -20.27 -108.40 31.08
CA GLU A 223 -21.54 -108.89 31.63
C GLU A 223 -22.21 -109.92 30.71
N ILE A 224 -22.24 -109.68 29.40
CA ILE A 224 -22.71 -110.66 28.41
C ILE A 224 -21.87 -111.94 28.46
N ALA A 225 -20.54 -111.84 28.52
CA ALA A 225 -19.67 -113.00 28.62
C ALA A 225 -19.95 -113.82 29.89
N GLN A 226 -20.17 -113.16 31.04
CA GLN A 226 -20.56 -113.81 32.28
C GLN A 226 -21.93 -114.49 32.17
N MET A 227 -22.93 -113.81 31.59
CA MET A 227 -24.25 -114.41 31.34
C MET A 227 -24.17 -115.63 30.42
N VAL A 228 -23.31 -115.59 29.40
CA VAL A 228 -23.08 -116.74 28.49
C VAL A 228 -22.46 -117.92 29.23
N VAL A 229 -21.51 -117.69 30.15
CA VAL A 229 -20.95 -118.76 31.00
C VAL A 229 -22.04 -119.35 31.90
N LEU A 230 -22.82 -118.52 32.59
CA LEU A 230 -23.93 -118.99 33.43
C LEU A 230 -24.97 -119.79 32.63
N LEU A 231 -25.28 -119.37 31.39
CA LEU A 231 -26.18 -120.11 30.50
C LEU A 231 -25.58 -121.45 30.07
N ARG A 232 -24.27 -121.50 29.77
CA ARG A 232 -23.56 -122.76 29.45
C ARG A 232 -23.56 -123.71 30.63
N ASP A 233 -23.24 -123.23 31.83
CA ASP A 233 -23.24 -124.04 33.06
C ASP A 233 -24.67 -124.54 33.38
N SER A 234 -25.68 -123.70 33.17
CA SER A 234 -27.08 -124.10 33.32
C SER A 234 -27.52 -125.13 32.29
N LEU A 235 -27.08 -125.03 31.03
CA LEU A 235 -27.34 -126.03 30.00
C LEU A 235 -26.61 -127.34 30.29
N ALA A 236 -25.34 -127.29 30.71
CA ALA A 236 -24.58 -128.47 31.11
C ALA A 236 -25.25 -129.18 32.30
N SER A 237 -25.71 -128.43 33.31
CA SER A 237 -26.48 -128.97 34.43
C SER A 237 -27.81 -129.59 33.97
N LYS A 238 -28.49 -129.01 32.97
CA LYS A 238 -29.66 -129.64 32.35
C LYS A 238 -29.30 -130.94 31.64
N ASP A 239 -28.22 -130.96 30.87
CA ASP A 239 -27.76 -132.18 30.17
C ASP A 239 -27.36 -133.28 31.17
N GLU A 240 -26.71 -132.93 32.29
CA GLU A 240 -26.41 -133.84 33.41
C GLU A 240 -27.70 -134.38 34.07
N ALA A 241 -28.70 -133.53 34.28
CA ALA A 241 -30.00 -133.95 34.81
C ALA A 241 -30.73 -134.88 33.84
N VAL A 242 -30.68 -134.59 32.53
CA VAL A 242 -31.25 -135.44 31.48
C VAL A 242 -30.53 -136.79 31.42
N ASN A 243 -29.20 -136.81 31.47
CA ASN A 243 -28.42 -138.05 31.54
C ASN A 243 -28.74 -138.87 32.80
N SER A 244 -28.92 -138.22 33.94
CA SER A 244 -29.35 -138.87 35.18
C SER A 244 -30.71 -139.53 35.03
N LEU A 245 -31.66 -138.89 34.34
CA LEU A 245 -32.96 -139.47 34.02
C LEU A 245 -32.86 -140.66 33.06
N TYR A 246 -31.95 -140.64 32.08
CA TYR A 246 -31.69 -141.81 31.23
C TYR A 246 -31.14 -142.99 32.02
N VAL A 247 -30.22 -142.78 32.98
CA VAL A 247 -29.73 -143.84 33.87
C VAL A 247 -30.87 -144.42 34.71
N VAL A 248 -31.77 -143.57 35.23
CA VAL A 248 -32.97 -144.04 35.95
C VAL A 248 -33.89 -144.84 35.03
N ALA A 249 -34.10 -144.40 33.79
CA ALA A 249 -34.90 -145.13 32.81
C ALA A 249 -34.29 -146.51 32.51
N GLU A 250 -32.96 -146.59 32.33
CA GLU A 250 -32.26 -147.86 32.09
C GLU A 250 -32.32 -148.79 33.31
N ARG A 251 -32.27 -148.24 34.53
CA ARG A 251 -32.52 -148.99 35.77
C ARG A 251 -33.96 -149.52 35.81
N MET A 252 -34.95 -148.70 35.44
CA MET A 252 -36.34 -149.13 35.37
C MET A 252 -36.53 -150.25 34.33
N ASP A 253 -35.90 -150.16 33.17
CA ASP A 253 -35.95 -151.21 32.14
C ASP A 253 -35.30 -152.52 32.62
N ARG A 254 -34.17 -152.45 33.32
CA ARG A 254 -33.53 -153.65 33.93
C ARG A 254 -34.42 -154.27 35.00
N ILE A 255 -35.04 -153.47 35.86
CA ILE A 255 -36.02 -153.95 36.85
C ILE A 255 -37.20 -154.60 36.13
N GLN A 256 -37.71 -153.98 35.07
CA GLN A 256 -38.82 -154.52 34.28
C GLN A 256 -38.44 -155.87 33.64
N SER A 257 -37.26 -155.98 33.04
CA SER A 257 -36.77 -157.25 32.47
C SER A 257 -36.60 -158.37 33.52
N LEU A 258 -36.20 -158.02 34.74
CA LEU A 258 -36.11 -158.95 35.86
C LEU A 258 -37.51 -159.40 36.32
N VAL A 259 -38.49 -158.49 36.34
CA VAL A 259 -39.89 -158.82 36.65
C VAL A 259 -40.48 -159.72 35.56
N ASP A 260 -40.23 -159.45 34.29
CA ASP A 260 -40.74 -160.28 33.19
C ASP A 260 -40.09 -161.69 33.20
N SER A 261 -38.83 -161.81 33.61
CA SER A 261 -38.15 -163.11 33.80
C SER A 261 -38.71 -163.96 34.97
N VAL A 262 -39.54 -163.39 35.84
CA VAL A 262 -40.17 -164.09 36.97
C VAL A 262 -41.41 -164.89 36.54
N GLU A 263 -42.05 -164.56 35.43
CA GLU A 263 -43.28 -165.24 34.98
C GLU A 263 -43.04 -166.56 34.21
N GLU A 264 -41.88 -166.78 33.57
CA GLU A 264 -41.72 -167.89 32.62
C GLU A 264 -41.24 -169.25 33.18
N GLU A 265 -40.64 -169.36 34.37
CA GLU A 265 -40.13 -170.65 34.90
C GLU A 265 -40.85 -171.16 36.15
N THR A 266 -41.85 -172.01 35.92
CA THR A 266 -42.61 -172.80 36.91
C THR A 266 -42.07 -174.24 37.02
N THR A 267 -41.26 -174.55 38.04
CA THR A 267 -40.99 -175.94 38.43
C THR A 267 -41.08 -176.13 39.94
N ASN A 268 -42.03 -176.98 40.34
CA ASN A 268 -42.44 -177.31 41.70
C ASN A 268 -41.38 -178.11 42.48
N ASN A 269 -40.33 -177.44 42.96
CA ASN A 269 -39.40 -178.01 43.93
C ASN A 269 -39.03 -176.99 45.02
N PRO A 270 -39.36 -177.21 46.31
CA PRO A 270 -39.23 -176.22 47.38
C PRO A 270 -37.79 -175.77 47.67
N MET A 271 -36.77 -176.53 47.26
CA MET A 271 -35.35 -176.10 47.35
C MET A 271 -34.94 -175.13 46.23
N GLY A 272 -35.62 -175.18 45.07
CA GLY A 272 -35.39 -174.26 43.95
C GLY A 272 -35.93 -172.86 44.21
N LEU A 273 -37.06 -172.73 44.93
CA LEU A 273 -37.67 -171.45 45.27
C LEU A 273 -36.77 -170.58 46.18
N VAL A 274 -36.11 -171.21 47.15
CA VAL A 274 -35.21 -170.52 48.10
C VAL A 274 -33.92 -170.05 47.42
N GLN A 275 -33.38 -170.84 46.48
CA GLN A 275 -32.26 -170.38 45.64
C GLN A 275 -32.68 -169.29 44.65
N LYS A 276 -33.93 -169.33 44.14
CA LYS A 276 -34.53 -168.30 43.27
C LYS A 276 -34.64 -166.95 44.00
N PHE A 277 -35.20 -166.94 45.21
CA PHE A 277 -35.24 -165.75 46.07
C PHE A 277 -33.84 -165.25 46.45
N LYS A 278 -32.87 -166.16 46.65
CA LYS A 278 -31.48 -165.75 46.93
C LYS A 278 -30.81 -165.07 45.72
N ARG A 279 -31.04 -165.54 44.49
CA ARG A 279 -30.55 -164.88 43.27
C ARG A 279 -31.23 -163.54 43.02
N ILE A 280 -32.55 -163.46 43.20
CA ILE A 280 -33.32 -162.22 43.09
C ILE A 280 -32.87 -161.20 44.15
N TRP A 281 -32.70 -161.64 45.40
CA TRP A 281 -32.21 -160.78 46.47
C TRP A 281 -30.78 -160.31 46.21
N LEU A 282 -29.91 -161.15 45.65
CA LEU A 282 -28.55 -160.73 45.25
C LEU A 282 -28.58 -159.72 44.09
N ALA A 283 -29.42 -159.93 43.07
CA ALA A 283 -29.55 -159.00 41.94
C ALA A 283 -30.17 -157.65 42.35
N ILE A 284 -31.21 -157.65 43.18
CA ILE A 284 -31.81 -156.42 43.75
C ILE A 284 -30.81 -155.71 44.66
N LYS A 285 -30.02 -156.46 45.44
CA LYS A 285 -28.98 -155.89 46.30
C LYS A 285 -27.85 -155.24 45.49
N ASP A 286 -27.42 -155.85 44.39
CA ASP A 286 -26.44 -155.24 43.47
C ASP A 286 -27.01 -153.95 42.86
N ILE A 287 -28.25 -153.97 42.35
CA ILE A 287 -28.89 -152.79 41.75
C ILE A 287 -29.11 -151.65 42.76
N LEU A 288 -29.42 -151.96 44.03
CA LEU A 288 -29.54 -150.94 45.08
C LEU A 288 -28.19 -150.44 45.62
N SER A 289 -27.09 -151.10 45.29
CA SER A 289 -25.73 -150.69 45.69
C SER A 289 -25.00 -149.84 44.65
N GLU A 290 -25.57 -149.69 43.45
CA GLU A 290 -25.19 -148.76 42.38
C GLU A 290 -25.95 -147.43 42.46
#